data_AF-A0A1I3SCV3-F1
#
_entry.id   AF-A0A1I3SCV3-F1
#
_cell.length_a   1.000
_cell.length_b   1.000
_cell.length_c   1.000
_cell.angle_alpha   90.00
_cell.angle_beta   90.00
_cell.angle_gamma   90.00
#
_symmetry.space_group_name_H-M   'P 1'
#
loop_
_entity.id
_entity.type
_entity.pdbx_description
1 polymer ?
#
loop_
_entity_poly.entity_id
_entity_poly.type
_entity_poly.pdbx_seq_one_letter_code
_entity_poly.pdbx_strand_id
1 'polypeptide(L)'
;MTPFLDYYIFNGIPIPRPGRDSTLRQRVVELSGHLAAVDDRYEDWADEVGVDFGPLDEDEKQAKIHELDAVVAHLYGLSRENLQVIFETFHDNWDHEHRMNAVLEHYDEWAERLEYEE
;
A
#
# COMPACT_ATOMS: atom_id res chain seq x y z
N MET A 1 4.36 -30.28 -11.73
CA MET A 1 3.05 -29.67 -12.01
C MET A 1 3.26 -28.18 -11.93
N THR A 2 3.39 -27.50 -13.06
CA THR A 2 3.54 -26.04 -13.08
C THR A 2 2.17 -25.44 -12.79
N PRO A 3 1.98 -24.64 -11.73
CA PRO A 3 0.73 -23.95 -11.52
C PRO A 3 0.57 -22.95 -12.69
N PHE A 4 -0.48 -23.13 -13.48
CA PHE A 4 -0.88 -22.12 -14.44
C PHE A 4 -1.60 -21.01 -13.69
N LEU A 5 -1.11 -19.79 -13.84
CA LEU A 5 -1.78 -18.61 -13.33
C LEU A 5 -2.98 -18.31 -14.25
N ASP A 6 -4.19 -18.44 -13.71
CA ASP A 6 -5.46 -18.26 -14.44
C ASP A 6 -6.32 -17.21 -13.73
N TYR A 7 -7.15 -16.48 -14.49
CA TYR A 7 -8.15 -15.52 -14.01
C TYR A 7 -9.05 -16.08 -12.89
N TYR A 8 -9.37 -17.37 -12.90
CA TYR A 8 -10.16 -17.99 -11.82
C TYR A 8 -9.50 -17.91 -10.45
N ILE A 9 -8.16 -17.89 -10.38
CA ILE A 9 -7.42 -17.73 -9.12
C ILE A 9 -7.60 -16.29 -8.60
N PHE A 10 -7.47 -15.30 -9.48
CA PHE A 10 -7.58 -13.89 -9.11
C PHE A 10 -8.99 -13.49 -8.67
N ASN A 11 -10.04 -14.06 -9.26
CA ASN A 11 -11.43 -13.79 -8.85
C ASN A 11 -11.74 -14.19 -7.42
N GLY A 12 -10.99 -15.14 -6.86
CA GLY A 12 -11.15 -15.60 -5.48
C GLY A 12 -10.42 -14.76 -4.45
N ILE A 13 -9.54 -13.84 -4.87
CA ILE A 13 -8.75 -13.04 -3.94
C ILE A 13 -9.65 -11.94 -3.35
N PRO A 14 -9.77 -11.85 -2.01
CA PRO A 14 -10.53 -10.77 -1.40
C PRO A 14 -9.82 -9.45 -1.69
N ILE A 15 -10.52 -8.50 -2.32
CA ILE A 15 -10.04 -7.13 -2.53
C ILE A 15 -11.00 -6.20 -1.80
N PRO A 16 -10.55 -5.39 -0.82
CA PRO A 16 -11.37 -4.41 -0.14
C PRO A 16 -12.05 -3.46 -1.13
N ARG A 17 -13.33 -3.15 -0.89
CA ARG A 17 -14.13 -2.24 -1.72
C ARG A 17 -14.71 -1.08 -0.89
N PRO A 18 -13.85 -0.24 -0.30
CA PRO A 18 -14.31 0.94 0.42
C PRO A 18 -15.06 1.91 -0.50
N GLY A 19 -15.93 2.73 0.07
CA GLY A 19 -16.65 3.79 -0.65
C GLY A 19 -15.69 4.83 -1.24
N ARG A 20 -16.16 5.62 -2.22
CA ARG A 20 -15.31 6.63 -2.88
C ARG A 20 -14.80 7.72 -1.93
N ASP A 21 -15.58 8.02 -0.90
CA ASP A 21 -15.30 9.03 0.12
C ASP A 21 -14.42 8.48 1.26
N SER A 22 -13.99 7.21 1.21
CA SER A 22 -13.08 6.66 2.20
C SER A 22 -11.71 7.31 2.09
N THR A 23 -11.24 7.86 3.22
CA THR A 23 -9.90 8.44 3.37
C THR A 23 -8.80 7.43 3.04
N LEU A 24 -8.93 6.20 3.54
CA LEU A 24 -8.04 5.08 3.19
C LEU A 24 -7.99 4.80 1.68
N ARG A 25 -9.14 4.77 1.01
CA ARG A 25 -9.20 4.55 -0.46
C ARG A 25 -8.47 5.66 -1.20
N GLN A 26 -8.74 6.91 -0.83
CA GLN A 26 -8.15 8.07 -1.49
C GLN A 26 -6.63 8.07 -1.31
N ARG A 27 -6.13 7.80 -0.10
CA ARG A 27 -4.69 7.72 0.14
C ARG A 27 -4.01 6.59 -0.63
N VAL A 28 -4.61 5.39 -0.67
CA VAL A 28 -4.06 4.28 -1.46
C VAL A 28 -3.96 4.67 -2.93
N VAL A 29 -4.99 5.31 -3.50
CA VAL A 29 -4.97 5.78 -4.89
C VAL A 29 -3.86 6.80 -5.11
N GLU A 30 -3.71 7.76 -4.20
CA GLU A 30 -2.67 8.79 -4.29
C GLU A 30 -1.25 8.18 -4.25
N LEU A 31 -0.97 7.36 -3.24
CA LEU A 31 0.35 6.74 -3.06
C LEU A 31 0.69 5.77 -4.19
N SER A 32 -0.24 4.87 -4.54
CA SER A 32 -0.01 3.91 -5.63
C SER A 32 0.06 4.61 -7.00
N GLY A 33 -0.72 5.68 -7.18
CA GLY A 33 -0.69 6.54 -8.34
C GLY A 33 0.71 7.09 -8.58
N HIS A 34 1.21 7.85 -7.61
CA HIS A 34 2.50 8.50 -7.73
C HIS A 34 3.66 7.50 -7.85
N LEU A 35 3.62 6.38 -7.10
CA LEU A 35 4.63 5.32 -7.19
C LEU A 35 4.70 4.65 -8.57
N ALA A 36 3.58 4.63 -9.32
CA ALA A 36 3.52 4.03 -10.65
C ALA A 36 3.88 5.01 -11.77
N ALA A 37 3.67 6.31 -11.57
CA ALA A 37 3.93 7.37 -12.55
C ALA A 37 5.42 7.76 -12.62
N VAL A 38 6.28 6.82 -13.02
CA VAL A 38 7.75 6.96 -12.89
C VAL A 38 8.42 7.96 -13.83
N ASP A 39 7.76 8.35 -14.93
CA ASP A 39 8.30 9.26 -15.95
C ASP A 39 7.18 9.88 -16.81
N ASP A 40 7.56 10.74 -17.75
CA ASP A 40 6.66 11.54 -18.60
C ASP A 40 5.71 10.71 -19.47
N ARG A 41 6.00 9.43 -19.70
CA ARG A 41 5.07 8.54 -20.43
C ARG A 41 3.76 8.30 -19.67
N TYR A 42 3.75 8.60 -18.38
CA TYR A 42 2.59 8.46 -17.51
C TYR A 42 1.89 9.79 -17.22
N GLU A 43 2.28 10.91 -17.83
CA GLU A 43 1.72 12.24 -17.57
C GLU A 43 0.19 12.27 -17.68
N ASP A 44 -0.36 11.84 -18.82
CA ASP A 44 -1.82 11.79 -19.04
C ASP A 44 -2.54 10.90 -18.02
N TRP A 45 -1.89 9.83 -17.56
CA TRP A 45 -2.46 8.92 -16.58
C TRP A 45 -2.40 9.50 -15.17
N ALA A 46 -1.30 10.13 -14.81
CA ALA A 46 -1.11 10.79 -13.53
C ALA A 46 -2.11 11.95 -13.35
N ASP A 47 -2.36 12.73 -14.41
CA ASP A 47 -3.37 13.80 -14.41
C ASP A 47 -4.79 13.24 -14.19
N GLU A 48 -5.16 12.15 -14.87
CA GLU A 48 -6.47 11.51 -14.68
C GLU A 48 -6.64 10.94 -13.27
N VAL A 49 -5.56 10.43 -12.66
CA VAL A 49 -5.56 9.95 -11.27
C VAL A 49 -5.51 11.10 -10.26
N GLY A 50 -4.98 12.26 -10.65
CA GLY A 50 -4.79 13.44 -9.80
C GLY A 50 -3.53 13.39 -8.95
N VAL A 51 -2.44 12.84 -9.47
CA VAL A 51 -1.13 12.71 -8.78
C VAL A 51 0.00 13.32 -9.62
N ASP A 52 1.12 13.60 -8.97
CA ASP A 52 2.35 13.98 -9.66
C ASP A 52 2.97 12.77 -10.39
N PHE A 53 3.82 13.05 -11.38
CA PHE A 53 4.64 12.06 -12.08
C PHE A 53 6.11 12.45 -12.07
N GLY A 54 6.98 11.46 -12.26
CA GLY A 54 8.41 11.64 -12.37
C GLY A 54 9.20 10.72 -11.43
N PRO A 55 10.54 10.79 -11.52
CA PRO A 55 11.39 9.98 -10.68
C PRO A 55 11.32 10.45 -9.23
N LEU A 56 11.08 9.49 -8.32
CA LEU A 56 11.26 9.67 -6.89
C LEU A 56 12.68 9.26 -6.53
N ASP A 57 13.29 9.98 -5.59
CA ASP A 57 14.48 9.44 -4.93
C ASP A 57 14.12 8.21 -4.09
N GLU A 58 15.13 7.41 -3.76
CA GLU A 58 14.91 6.12 -3.11
C GLU A 58 14.28 6.27 -1.72
N ASP A 59 14.65 7.31 -0.97
CA ASP A 59 14.14 7.52 0.39
C ASP A 59 12.66 7.93 0.33
N GLU A 60 12.31 8.85 -0.58
CA GLU A 60 10.91 9.24 -0.80
C GLU A 60 10.06 8.05 -1.28
N LYS A 61 10.60 7.26 -2.20
CA LYS A 61 9.92 6.06 -2.71
C LYS A 61 9.67 5.05 -1.60
N GLN A 62 10.66 4.74 -0.77
CA GLN A 62 10.50 3.81 0.34
C GLN A 62 9.51 4.33 1.38
N ALA A 63 9.55 5.63 1.71
CA ALA A 63 8.56 6.24 2.61
C ALA A 63 7.12 6.07 2.10
N LYS A 64 6.87 6.34 0.80
CA LYS A 64 5.54 6.11 0.20
C LYS A 64 5.13 4.63 0.22
N ILE A 65 6.07 3.70 -0.01
CA ILE A 65 5.80 2.26 0.06
C ILE A 65 5.44 1.84 1.49
N HIS A 66 6.16 2.33 2.49
CA HIS A 66 5.89 2.00 3.89
C HIS A 66 4.50 2.49 4.33
N GLU A 67 4.15 3.73 3.97
CA GLU A 67 2.82 4.25 4.23
C GLU A 67 1.75 3.46 3.47
N LEU A 68 1.99 3.13 2.20
CA LEU A 68 1.04 2.36 1.40
C LEU A 68 0.72 0.99 2.02
N ASP A 69 1.75 0.26 2.47
CA ASP A 69 1.57 -1.03 3.14
C ASP A 69 0.69 -0.89 4.40
N ALA A 70 0.89 0.17 5.20
CA ALA A 70 0.11 0.44 6.40
C ALA A 70 -1.37 0.76 6.09
N VAL A 71 -1.62 1.65 5.12
CA VAL A 71 -2.99 2.02 4.72
C VAL A 71 -3.74 0.82 4.12
N VAL A 72 -3.04 -0.01 3.33
CA VAL A 72 -3.60 -1.27 2.81
C VAL A 72 -3.93 -2.23 3.94
N ALA A 73 -3.08 -2.37 4.97
CA ALA A 73 -3.37 -3.21 6.12
C ALA A 73 -4.69 -2.80 6.82
N HIS A 74 -4.91 -1.50 7.00
CA HIS A 74 -6.18 -0.96 7.51
C HIS A 74 -7.37 -1.29 6.60
N LEU A 75 -7.23 -1.16 5.28
CA LEU A 75 -8.29 -1.53 4.32
C LEU A 75 -8.69 -3.01 4.39
N TYR A 76 -7.73 -3.90 4.67
CA TYR A 76 -7.98 -5.32 4.86
C TYR A 76 -8.48 -5.67 6.27
N GLY A 77 -8.55 -4.69 7.18
CA GLY A 77 -8.92 -4.92 8.58
C GLY A 77 -7.90 -5.79 9.33
N LEU A 78 -6.63 -5.72 8.94
CA LEU A 78 -5.56 -6.42 9.63
C LEU A 78 -5.27 -5.72 10.96
N SER A 79 -5.03 -6.48 12.03
CA SER A 79 -4.47 -5.91 13.24
C SER A 79 -2.97 -5.66 13.07
N ARG A 80 -2.42 -4.86 13.99
CA ARG A 80 -0.98 -4.61 14.09
C ARG A 80 -0.16 -5.90 14.20
N GLU A 81 -0.66 -6.87 14.97
CA GLU A 81 -0.02 -8.19 15.15
C GLU A 81 -0.08 -9.02 13.86
N ASN A 82 -1.18 -8.96 13.11
CA ASN A 82 -1.26 -9.62 11.80
C ASN A 82 -0.18 -9.08 10.85
N LEU A 83 0.05 -7.77 10.86
CA LEU A 83 1.05 -7.13 10.01
C LEU A 83 2.47 -7.56 10.38
N GLN A 84 2.78 -7.61 11.69
CA GLN A 84 4.04 -8.15 12.18
C GLN A 84 4.26 -9.60 11.73
N VAL A 85 3.25 -10.47 11.88
CA VAL A 85 3.34 -11.87 11.44
C VAL A 85 3.60 -11.98 9.94
N ILE A 86 3.00 -11.11 9.11
CA ILE A 86 3.24 -11.09 7.67
C ILE A 86 4.73 -10.80 7.37
N PHE A 87 5.31 -9.77 7.99
CA PHE A 87 6.73 -9.46 7.82
C PHE A 87 7.63 -10.60 8.33
N GLU A 88 7.34 -11.14 9.51
CA GLU A 88 8.09 -12.26 10.08
C GLU A 88 7.94 -13.58 9.28
N THR A 89 6.89 -13.73 8.47
CA THR A 89 6.67 -14.96 7.69
C THR A 89 7.19 -14.85 6.25
N PHE A 90 7.09 -13.67 5.62
CA PHE A 90 7.36 -13.47 4.19
C PHE A 90 8.66 -12.70 3.92
N HIS A 91 9.67 -12.84 4.77
CA HIS A 91 10.94 -12.13 4.63
C HIS A 91 12.11 -12.96 4.06
N ASP A 92 11.86 -14.18 3.58
CA ASP A 92 12.93 -15.07 3.12
C ASP A 92 13.88 -14.34 2.16
N ASN A 93 15.11 -14.10 2.65
CA ASN A 93 16.24 -13.43 2.00
C ASN A 93 16.32 -11.89 2.06
N TRP A 94 15.62 -11.21 2.98
CA TRP A 94 15.86 -9.77 3.21
C TRP A 94 15.73 -9.36 4.68
N ASP A 95 16.43 -8.29 5.06
CA ASP A 95 16.35 -7.67 6.39
C ASP A 95 15.04 -6.88 6.51
N HIS A 96 14.05 -7.51 7.14
CA HIS A 96 12.70 -6.98 7.22
C HIS A 96 12.47 -6.03 8.38
N GLU A 97 13.36 -6.00 9.37
CA GLU A 97 13.10 -5.28 10.63
C GLU A 97 12.91 -3.78 10.37
N HIS A 98 13.75 -3.19 9.52
CA HIS A 98 13.67 -1.77 9.20
C HIS A 98 12.33 -1.39 8.55
N ARG A 99 11.94 -2.11 7.49
CA ARG A 99 10.68 -1.88 6.79
C ARG A 99 9.47 -2.18 7.68
N MET A 100 9.51 -3.28 8.43
CA MET A 100 8.44 -3.65 9.35
C MET A 100 8.21 -2.53 10.38
N ASN A 101 9.27 -2.02 10.98
CA ASN A 101 9.15 -0.94 11.97
C ASN A 101 8.56 0.34 11.35
N ALA A 102 9.03 0.74 10.16
CA ALA A 102 8.50 1.93 9.48
C ALA A 102 7.03 1.77 9.07
N VAL A 103 6.63 0.58 8.62
CA VAL A 103 5.23 0.28 8.28
C VAL A 103 4.36 0.26 9.54
N LEU A 104 4.85 -0.29 10.64
CA LEU A 104 4.12 -0.30 11.91
C LEU A 104 3.95 1.11 12.49
N GLU A 105 4.94 2.00 12.34
CA GLU A 105 4.83 3.41 12.72
C GLU A 105 3.70 4.10 11.94
N HIS A 106 3.69 3.98 10.61
CA HIS A 106 2.58 4.50 9.80
C HIS A 106 1.24 3.85 10.13
N TYR A 107 1.22 2.55 10.44
CA TYR A 107 0.00 1.86 10.84
C TYR A 107 -0.59 2.49 12.11
N ASP A 108 0.26 2.74 13.12
CA ASP A 108 -0.13 3.35 14.39
C ASP A 108 -0.61 4.80 14.16
N GLU A 109 0.08 5.60 13.35
CA GLU A 109 -0.34 6.97 12.97
C GLU A 109 -1.72 7.00 12.26
N TRP A 110 -1.97 6.05 11.37
CA TRP A 110 -3.26 5.93 10.67
C TRP A 110 -4.37 5.44 11.59
N ALA A 111 -4.06 4.53 12.53
CA ALA A 111 -5.04 4.10 13.53
C ALA A 111 -5.52 5.28 14.36
N GLU A 112 -4.60 6.11 14.88
CA GLU A 112 -4.94 7.33 15.62
C GLU A 112 -5.78 8.28 14.77
N ARG A 113 -5.41 8.51 13.50
CA ARG A 113 -6.16 9.39 12.61
C ARG A 113 -7.61 8.95 12.41
N LEU A 114 -7.84 7.66 12.19
CA LEU A 114 -9.17 7.11 11.97
C LEU A 114 -10.04 7.19 13.22
N GLU A 115 -9.47 7.04 14.41
CA GLU A 115 -10.20 7.18 15.68
C GLU A 115 -10.77 8.61 15.88
N TYR A 116 -10.14 9.64 15.31
CA TYR A 116 -10.64 11.02 15.37
C TYR A 116 -11.68 11.36 14.29
N GLU A 117 -11.85 10.51 13.28
CA GLU A 117 -12.80 10.71 12.18
C GLU A 117 -14.19 10.09 12.46
N GLU A 118 -14.31 9.23 13.49
CA GLU A 118 -15.57 8.64 13.99
C GLU A 118 -16.33 9.52 15.00
#